data_AF-A0A3N5NVH8-F1
#
_entry.id   AF-A0A3N5NVH8-F1
#
_cell.length_a   1.000
_cell.length_b   1.000
_cell.length_c   1.000
_cell.angle_alpha   90.00
_cell.angle_beta   90.00
_cell.angle_gamma   90.00
#
_symmetry.space_group_name_H-M   'P 1'
#
loop_
_entity.id
_entity.type
_entity.pdbx_description
1 polymer ?
#
loop_
_entity_poly.entity_id
_entity_poly.type
_entity_poly.pdbx_seq_one_letter_code
_entity_poly.pdbx_strand_id
1 'polypeptide(L)'
;MDRDGYPTDKELKRIEKWDCIKGSVMDLLEYIESMWHWPEWGFVKRNGRTQCFRKKCIKLELHTGGWSGNESIIWALKANRMFWRLYWIRSDRGGHYYFEIREFKK
;
A
#
# COMPACT_ATOMS: atom_id res chain seq x y z
N MET A 1 -3.88 14.03 -8.19
CA MET A 1 -4.45 14.70 -7.00
C MET A 1 -5.32 15.86 -7.45
N ASP A 2 -6.33 16.22 -6.66
CA ASP A 2 -7.18 17.39 -6.91
C ASP A 2 -6.54 18.70 -6.43
N ARG A 3 -7.32 19.79 -6.40
CA ARG A 3 -6.83 21.13 -6.01
C ARG A 3 -6.43 21.22 -4.54
N ASP A 4 -6.95 20.33 -3.70
CA ASP A 4 -6.72 20.31 -2.25
C ASP A 4 -5.68 19.24 -1.85
N GLY A 5 -5.06 18.59 -2.83
CA GLY A 5 -4.04 17.57 -2.62
C GLY A 5 -4.61 16.19 -2.30
N TYR A 6 -5.92 15.97 -2.48
CA TYR A 6 -6.52 14.66 -2.27
C TYR A 6 -6.38 13.76 -3.51
N PRO A 7 -6.30 12.43 -3.32
CA PRO A 7 -6.36 11.48 -4.42
C PRO A 7 -7.70 11.60 -5.15
N THR A 8 -7.65 11.70 -6.48
CA THR A 8 -8.86 11.73 -7.31
C THR A 8 -9.48 10.34 -7.43
N ASP A 9 -10.78 10.26 -7.72
CA ASP A 9 -11.47 9.00 -7.98
C ASP A 9 -10.82 8.14 -9.07
N LYS A 10 -10.21 8.77 -10.08
CA LYS A 10 -9.49 8.07 -11.15
C LYS A 10 -8.23 7.38 -10.62
N GLU A 11 -7.50 8.05 -9.73
CA GLU A 11 -6.29 7.51 -9.10
C GLU A 11 -6.65 6.38 -8.13
N LEU A 12 -7.71 6.55 -7.33
CA LEU A 12 -8.21 5.51 -6.43
C LEU A 12 -8.70 4.27 -7.20
N LYS A 13 -9.46 4.44 -8.29
CA LYS A 13 -9.88 3.33 -9.16
C LYS A 13 -8.71 2.61 -9.82
N ARG A 14 -7.61 3.33 -10.10
CA ARG A 14 -6.39 2.72 -10.64
C ARG A 14 -5.73 1.81 -9.61
N ILE A 15 -5.68 2.21 -8.34
CA ILE A 15 -5.16 1.38 -7.22
C ILE A 15 -6.04 0.14 -7.03
N GLU A 16 -7.36 0.31 -6.99
CA GLU A 16 -8.33 -0.78 -6.83
C GLU A 16 -8.18 -1.85 -7.91
N LYS A 17 -7.99 -1.44 -9.17
CA LYS A 17 -7.90 -2.33 -10.33
C LYS A 17 -6.48 -2.77 -10.68
N TRP A 18 -5.48 -2.42 -9.88
CA TRP A 18 -4.09 -2.74 -10.19
C TRP A 18 -3.88 -4.26 -10.23
N ASP A 19 -3.30 -4.76 -11.32
CA ASP A 19 -3.00 -6.18 -11.49
C ASP A 19 -1.69 -6.53 -10.74
N CYS A 20 -1.81 -7.12 -9.55
CA CYS A 20 -0.65 -7.54 -8.75
C CYS A 20 0.03 -8.83 -9.23
N ILE A 21 -0.53 -9.52 -10.21
CA ILE A 21 0.03 -10.78 -10.75
C ILE A 21 0.93 -10.45 -11.94
N LYS A 22 0.43 -9.63 -12.87
CA LYS A 22 1.12 -9.26 -14.10
C LYS A 22 1.90 -7.96 -13.96
N GLY A 23 1.37 -7.01 -13.19
CA GLY A 23 2.00 -5.73 -12.91
C GLY A 23 3.02 -5.83 -11.78
N SER A 24 4.04 -4.98 -11.84
CA SER A 24 4.98 -4.80 -10.74
C SER A 24 4.24 -4.18 -9.56
N VAL A 25 4.31 -4.84 -8.39
CA VAL A 25 3.76 -4.30 -7.15
C VAL A 25 4.61 -3.15 -6.64
N MET A 26 5.91 -3.11 -6.95
CA MET A 26 6.77 -1.98 -6.59
C MET A 26 6.30 -0.69 -7.27
N ASP A 27 5.89 -0.76 -8.53
CA ASP A 27 5.35 0.39 -9.27
C ASP A 27 4.05 0.91 -8.64
N LEU A 28 3.20 0.01 -8.13
CA LEU A 28 2.02 0.39 -7.37
C LEU A 28 2.41 1.13 -6.08
N LEU A 29 3.43 0.66 -5.37
CA LEU A 29 3.87 1.29 -4.13
C LEU A 29 4.49 2.66 -4.37
N GLU A 30 5.33 2.80 -5.39
CA GLU A 30 5.90 4.10 -5.80
C GLU A 30 4.80 5.08 -6.20
N TYR A 31 3.79 4.60 -6.94
CA TYR A 31 2.63 5.39 -7.29
C TYR A 31 1.86 5.87 -6.06
N ILE A 32 1.61 4.98 -5.10
CA ILE A 32 0.92 5.35 -3.86
C ILE A 32 1.76 6.31 -3.01
N GLU A 33 3.06 6.05 -2.87
CA GLU A 33 3.98 6.90 -2.11
C GLU A 33 3.96 8.34 -2.63
N SER A 34 3.93 8.52 -3.96
CA SER A 34 3.83 9.86 -4.58
C SER A 34 2.55 10.63 -4.26
N MET A 35 1.50 9.94 -3.80
CA MET A 35 0.20 10.52 -3.43
C MET A 35 -0.06 10.47 -1.92
N TRP A 36 0.83 9.85 -1.15
CA TRP A 36 0.65 9.69 0.28
C TRP A 36 0.88 11.02 0.97
N HIS A 37 0.03 11.37 1.93
CA HIS A 37 0.23 12.55 2.76
C HIS A 37 1.24 12.23 3.87
N TRP A 38 2.29 13.06 3.97
CA TRP A 38 3.47 12.85 4.83
C TRP A 38 4.18 11.51 4.58
N PRO A 39 4.67 11.25 3.35
CA PRO A 39 5.31 9.98 3.01
C PRO A 39 6.56 9.70 3.85
N GLU A 40 7.30 10.75 4.24
CA GLU A 40 8.50 10.67 5.07
C GLU A 40 8.27 10.03 6.46
N TRP A 41 7.05 10.12 6.97
CA TRP A 41 6.66 9.55 8.27
C TRP A 41 5.70 8.37 8.11
N GLY A 42 4.73 8.50 7.23
CA GLY A 42 3.58 7.58 7.11
C GLY A 42 3.73 6.48 6.06
N PHE A 43 4.77 6.49 5.24
CA PHE A 43 5.01 5.49 4.19
C PHE A 43 6.39 4.83 4.37
N VAL A 44 6.44 3.73 5.13
CA VAL A 44 7.71 3.13 5.53
C VAL A 44 7.96 1.83 4.78
N LYS A 45 9.04 1.80 3.99
CA LYS A 45 9.54 0.59 3.30
C LYS A 45 10.85 0.12 3.92
N ARG A 46 10.96 -1.17 4.27
CA ARG A 46 12.18 -1.77 4.83
C ARG A 46 12.43 -3.16 4.27
N ASN A 47 13.69 -3.49 4.00
CA ASN A 47 14.06 -4.87 3.71
C ASN A 47 13.83 -5.74 4.93
N GLY A 48 13.26 -6.93 4.73
CA GLY A 48 12.97 -7.84 5.83
C GLY A 48 12.76 -9.27 5.38
N ARG A 49 12.19 -10.05 6.29
CA ARG A 49 11.81 -11.44 6.07
C ARG A 49 10.35 -11.68 6.42
N THR A 50 9.67 -12.48 5.62
CA THR A 50 8.29 -12.85 5.85
C THR A 50 8.12 -13.51 7.21
N GLN A 51 6.98 -13.28 7.85
CA GLN A 51 6.68 -13.94 9.12
C GLN A 51 6.67 -15.46 8.93
N CYS A 52 5.95 -15.92 7.90
CA CYS A 52 5.95 -17.32 7.48
C CYS A 52 7.20 -17.63 6.64
N PHE A 53 7.89 -18.75 6.87
CA PHE A 53 8.99 -19.26 6.03
C PHE A 53 10.26 -18.39 5.89
N ARG A 54 10.35 -17.22 6.54
CA ARG A 54 11.56 -16.37 6.61
C ARG A 54 12.16 -16.00 5.23
N LYS A 55 11.34 -15.91 4.18
CA LYS A 55 11.77 -15.51 2.83
C LYS A 55 12.01 -14.00 2.77
N LYS A 56 12.92 -13.54 1.92
CA LYS A 56 13.15 -12.10 1.72
C LYS A 56 11.86 -11.43 1.24
N CYS A 57 11.56 -10.25 1.79
CA CYS A 57 10.42 -9.43 1.41
C CYS A 57 10.68 -7.96 1.74
N ILE A 58 9.85 -7.06 1.21
CA ILE A 58 9.73 -5.69 1.70
C ILE A 58 8.64 -5.64 2.78
N LYS A 59 8.98 -5.11 3.95
CA LYS A 59 8.03 -4.73 4.99
C LYS A 59 7.53 -3.33 4.64
N LEU A 60 6.22 -3.22 4.45
CA LEU A 60 5.57 -1.95 4.19
C LEU A 60 4.68 -1.63 5.40
N GLU A 61 4.87 -0.43 5.95
CA GLU A 61 4.04 0.11 7.02
C GLU A 61 3.40 1.40 6.51
N LEU A 62 2.07 1.45 6.55
CA LEU A 62 1.29 2.61 6.14
C LEU A 62 0.58 3.19 7.37
N HIS A 63 0.83 4.45 7.65
CA HIS A 63 0.22 5.19 8.75
C HIS A 63 -0.54 6.38 8.18
N THR A 64 -1.86 6.35 8.38
CA THR A 64 -2.76 7.36 7.79
C THR A 64 -2.64 8.73 8.47
N GLY A 65 -2.25 8.77 9.75
CA GLY A 65 -2.17 10.00 10.54
C GLY A 65 -3.51 10.69 10.77
N GLY A 66 -4.64 10.00 10.52
CA GLY A 66 -5.98 10.58 10.55
C GLY A 66 -6.32 11.47 9.34
N TRP A 67 -5.50 11.45 8.28
CA TRP A 67 -5.80 12.20 7.06
C TRP A 67 -6.66 11.37 6.09
N SER A 68 -7.82 11.91 5.70
CA SER A 68 -8.86 11.16 4.98
C SER A 68 -8.47 10.72 3.56
N GLY A 69 -7.54 11.40 2.89
CA GLY A 69 -7.05 10.95 1.60
C GLY A 69 -6.17 9.70 1.69
N ASN A 70 -5.37 9.55 2.75
CA ASN A 70 -4.58 8.35 3.04
C ASN A 70 -5.53 7.19 3.34
N GLU A 71 -6.58 7.45 4.12
CA GLU A 71 -7.63 6.46 4.36
C GLU A 71 -8.30 6.03 3.05
N SER A 72 -8.60 6.97 2.14
CA SER A 72 -9.18 6.66 0.82
C SER A 72 -8.27 5.76 -0.02
N ILE A 73 -6.95 5.98 0.02
CA ILE A 73 -5.98 5.09 -0.62
C ILE A 73 -6.01 3.69 0.01
N ILE A 74 -6.07 3.59 1.35
CA ILE A 74 -6.20 2.30 2.03
C ILE A 74 -7.49 1.58 1.62
N TRP A 75 -8.61 2.30 1.52
CA TRP A 75 -9.87 1.73 1.04
C TRP A 75 -9.74 1.17 -0.38
N ALA A 76 -9.06 1.89 -1.27
CA ALA A 76 -8.78 1.41 -2.63
C ALA A 76 -7.85 0.17 -2.63
N LEU A 77 -6.80 0.14 -1.80
CA LEU A 77 -5.94 -1.03 -1.62
C LEU A 77 -6.71 -2.23 -1.06
N LYS A 78 -7.66 -2.00 -0.15
CA LYS A 78 -8.51 -3.05 0.43
C LYS A 78 -9.51 -3.59 -0.58
N ALA A 79 -10.03 -2.73 -1.46
CA ALA A 79 -10.87 -3.12 -2.59
C ALA A 79 -10.08 -3.90 -3.65
N ASN A 80 -8.78 -3.66 -3.79
CA ASN A 80 -7.88 -4.53 -4.54
C ASN A 80 -7.69 -5.88 -3.81
N ARG A 81 -8.60 -6.81 -4.10
CA ARG A 81 -8.67 -8.13 -3.43
C ARG A 81 -7.38 -8.93 -3.55
N MET A 82 -6.64 -8.77 -4.64
CA MET A 82 -5.40 -9.52 -4.88
C MET A 82 -4.27 -8.97 -4.00
N PHE A 83 -4.06 -7.65 -4.03
CA PHE A 83 -3.09 -7.00 -3.16
C PHE A 83 -3.36 -7.34 -1.69
N TRP A 84 -4.60 -7.13 -1.24
CA TRP A 84 -4.95 -7.31 0.16
C TRP A 84 -4.76 -8.74 0.61
N ARG A 85 -5.21 -9.73 -0.17
CA ARG A 85 -5.07 -11.15 0.20
C ARG A 85 -3.62 -11.61 0.25
N LEU A 86 -2.77 -11.12 -0.64
CA LEU A 86 -1.39 -11.60 -0.76
C LEU A 86 -0.45 -10.99 0.28
N TYR A 87 -0.65 -9.72 0.60
CA TYR A 87 0.37 -8.93 1.29
C TYR A 87 -0.05 -8.42 2.65
N TRP A 88 -1.35 -8.30 2.94
CA TRP A 88 -1.81 -7.82 4.25
C TRP A 88 -1.46 -8.81 5.35
N ILE A 89 -0.97 -8.27 6.48
CA ILE A 89 -0.61 -9.05 7.65
C ILE A 89 -1.46 -8.67 8.86
N ARG A 90 -1.56 -7.38 9.14
CA ARG A 90 -2.40 -6.86 10.22
C ARG A 90 -2.72 -5.40 10.01
N SER A 91 -3.72 -4.93 10.74
CA SER A 91 -4.06 -3.52 10.86
C SER A 91 -4.43 -3.23 12.30
N ASP A 92 -3.91 -2.13 12.83
CA ASP A 92 -4.17 -1.68 14.19
C ASP A 92 -5.08 -0.44 14.18
N ARG A 93 -5.82 -0.22 15.27
CA ARG A 93 -6.66 0.98 15.43
C ARG A 93 -5.79 2.24 15.35
N GLY A 94 -6.33 3.33 14.82
CA GLY A 94 -5.56 4.55 14.54
C GLY A 94 -4.98 4.61 13.12
N GLY A 95 -5.34 3.65 12.26
CA GLY A 95 -5.01 3.69 10.84
C GLY A 95 -3.55 3.31 10.57
N HIS A 96 -3.08 2.24 11.22
CA HIS A 96 -1.77 1.63 10.98
C HIS A 96 -1.96 0.29 10.26
N TYR A 97 -1.29 0.11 9.13
CA TYR A 97 -1.43 -1.07 8.28
C TYR A 97 -0.06 -1.64 7.96
N TYR A 98 0.06 -2.97 8.06
CA TYR A 98 1.32 -3.68 7.92
C TYR A 98 1.21 -4.74 6.82
N PHE A 99 2.15 -4.71 5.89
CA PHE A 99 2.19 -5.61 4.74
C PHE A 99 3.57 -6.25 4.56
N GLU A 100 3.58 -7.43 3.95
CA GLU A 100 4.78 -8.16 3.53
C GLU A 100 4.77 -8.36 2.02
N ILE A 101 5.46 -7.49 1.29
CA ILE A 101 5.53 -7.53 -0.17
C ILE A 101 6.60 -8.54 -0.59
N ARG A 102 6.15 -9.66 -1.12
CA ARG A 102 7.02 -10.75 -1.60
C ARG A 102 7.34 -10.50 -3.07
N GLU A 103 8.63 -10.57 -3.41
CA GLU A 103 9.02 -10.65 -4.82
C GLU A 103 8.59 -12.00 -5.39
N PHE A 104 7.67 -11.98 -6.34
CA PHE A 104 7.45 -13.13 -7.20
C PHE A 104 8.54 -13.10 -8.25
N LYS A 105 9.58 -13.91 -8.07
CA LYS A 105 10.47 -14.24 -9.20
C LYS A 105 9.62 -14.99 -10.22
N LYS A 106 9.49 -14.42 -11.43
CA LYS A 106 9.06 -15.18 -12.60
C LYS A 106 9.99 -16.36 -12.84
#